data_AF-A0A3D1SDW3-F1
#
_entry.id   AF-A0A3D1SDW3-F1
#
_cell.length_a   1.000
_cell.length_b   1.000
_cell.length_c   1.000
_cell.angle_alpha   90.00
_cell.angle_beta   90.00
_cell.angle_gamma   90.00
#
_symmetry.space_group_name_H-M   'P 1'
#
loop_
_entity.id
_entity.type
_entity.pdbx_description
1 polymer ?
#
loop_
_entity_poly.entity_id
_entity_poly.type
_entity_poly.pdbx_seq_one_letter_code
_entity_poly.pdbx_strand_id
1 'polypeptide(L)'
;MAKRAVRLILAVIIPIMLLSGCASGEKRLTAEEYKAAVEGAWDKYINSMLDLIEITPLTVDEAALKEFAENAEKAQPALKMREQSFREFKEINPPEKYEELHNRLIAAMDAWEYEQLELHRKMFEVKTLGELREITDRIAEHAENSTGDTFPMVYILVAKQLSADNV
;
A
#
# COMPACT_ATOMS: atom_id res chain seq x y z
N MET A 1 16.67 -30.71 -50.82
CA MET A 1 16.26 -31.30 -49.52
C MET A 1 16.74 -30.53 -48.29
N ALA A 2 17.37 -29.35 -48.43
CA ALA A 2 17.83 -28.55 -47.28
C ALA A 2 16.73 -27.70 -46.60
N LYS A 3 15.61 -27.42 -47.27
CA LYS A 3 14.54 -26.54 -46.72
C LYS A 3 13.56 -27.23 -45.75
N ARG A 4 13.55 -28.56 -45.68
CA ARG A 4 12.69 -29.32 -44.74
C ARG A 4 13.37 -29.57 -43.38
N ALA A 5 14.69 -29.71 -43.34
CA ALA A 5 15.45 -29.89 -42.11
C ALA A 5 15.47 -28.62 -41.23
N VAL A 6 15.50 -27.43 -41.84
CA VAL A 6 15.52 -26.15 -41.10
C VAL A 6 14.20 -25.87 -40.36
N ARG A 7 13.06 -26.37 -40.87
CA ARG A 7 11.76 -26.21 -40.19
C ARG A 7 11.58 -27.12 -38.97
N LEU A 8 12.24 -28.28 -38.95
CA LEU A 8 12.18 -29.21 -37.81
C LEU A 8 13.07 -28.78 -36.64
N ILE A 9 14.19 -28.10 -36.91
CA ILE A 9 15.07 -27.59 -35.86
C ILE A 9 14.45 -26.38 -35.13
N LEU A 10 13.74 -25.52 -35.86
CA LEU A 10 13.00 -24.39 -35.28
C LEU A 10 11.81 -24.82 -34.40
N ALA A 11 11.20 -25.98 -34.67
CA ALA A 11 10.06 -26.46 -33.88
C ALA A 11 10.45 -27.14 -32.55
N VAL A 12 11.72 -27.55 -32.39
CA VAL A 12 12.20 -28.30 -31.21
C VAL A 12 13.01 -27.43 -30.24
N ILE A 13 13.60 -26.33 -30.71
CA ILE A 13 14.38 -25.43 -29.84
C ILE A 13 13.49 -24.36 -29.18
N ILE A 14 12.41 -23.93 -29.84
CA ILE A 14 11.50 -22.90 -29.30
C ILE A 14 10.73 -23.34 -28.03
N PRO A 15 10.30 -24.62 -27.87
CA PRO A 15 9.63 -25.03 -26.63
C PRO A 15 10.58 -25.10 -25.42
N ILE A 16 11.89 -25.29 -25.62
CA ILE A 16 12.85 -25.42 -24.50
C ILE A 16 13.23 -24.04 -23.94
N MET A 17 13.25 -22.98 -24.76
CA MET A 17 13.42 -21.61 -24.25
C MET A 17 12.18 -21.05 -23.55
N LEU A 18 10.99 -21.65 -23.74
CA LEU A 18 9.76 -21.28 -23.03
C LEU A 18 9.59 -21.98 -21.67
N LEU A 19 10.44 -22.97 -21.35
CA LEU A 19 10.49 -23.63 -20.04
C LEU A 19 11.61 -23.06 -19.13
N SER A 20 12.45 -22.19 -19.67
CA SER A 20 13.27 -21.24 -18.93
C SER A 20 12.54 -19.91 -18.76
N GLY A 21 11.21 -19.96 -18.59
CA GLY A 21 10.41 -18.82 -18.17
C GLY A 21 11.08 -18.23 -16.95
N CYS A 22 11.70 -17.08 -17.16
CA CYS A 22 12.59 -16.43 -16.23
C CYS A 22 12.00 -16.46 -14.82
N ALA A 23 12.62 -17.24 -13.95
CA ALA A 23 12.77 -16.83 -12.56
C ALA A 23 13.65 -15.56 -12.55
N SER A 24 13.16 -14.47 -13.15
CA SER A 24 13.47 -13.13 -12.67
C SER A 24 12.55 -12.82 -11.49
N GLY A 25 12.21 -13.85 -10.71
CA GLY A 25 11.70 -13.63 -9.36
C GLY A 25 12.78 -12.83 -8.70
N GLU A 26 12.48 -11.57 -8.40
CA GLU A 26 13.36 -10.72 -7.62
C GLU A 26 13.90 -11.54 -6.46
N LYS A 27 15.16 -11.35 -6.10
CA LYS A 27 15.74 -12.08 -4.99
C LYS A 27 14.87 -11.81 -3.76
N ARG A 28 14.24 -12.84 -3.20
CA ARG A 28 13.49 -12.72 -1.94
C ARG A 28 14.43 -12.18 -0.87
N LEU A 29 13.91 -11.31 -0.03
CA LEU A 29 14.65 -10.73 1.09
C LEU A 29 15.01 -11.81 2.11
N THR A 30 16.06 -11.58 2.92
CA THR A 30 16.21 -12.28 4.20
C THR A 30 15.15 -11.82 5.20
N ALA A 31 15.05 -12.48 6.36
CA ALA A 31 14.09 -12.06 7.38
C ALA A 31 14.42 -10.66 7.93
N GLU A 32 15.70 -10.34 8.12
CA GLU A 32 16.18 -9.03 8.58
C GLU A 32 15.96 -7.95 7.53
N GLU A 33 16.25 -8.25 6.25
CA GLU A 33 15.98 -7.33 5.14
C GLU A 33 14.47 -7.07 5.00
N TYR A 34 13.64 -8.11 5.16
CA TYR A 34 12.19 -7.99 5.14
C TYR A 34 11.67 -7.15 6.30
N LYS A 35 12.14 -7.40 7.53
CA LYS A 35 11.79 -6.59 8.70
C LYS A 35 12.12 -5.12 8.46
N ALA A 36 13.35 -4.82 8.05
CA ALA A 36 13.77 -3.45 7.80
C ALA A 36 12.93 -2.77 6.69
N ALA A 37 12.55 -3.51 5.65
CA ALA A 37 11.72 -2.97 4.57
C ALA A 37 10.29 -2.68 5.03
N VAL A 38 9.65 -3.61 5.76
CA VAL A 38 8.29 -3.44 6.28
C VAL A 38 8.25 -2.32 7.32
N GLU A 39 9.19 -2.27 8.25
CA GLU A 39 9.30 -1.19 9.25
C GLU A 39 9.54 0.17 8.56
N GLY A 40 10.43 0.23 7.57
CA GLY A 40 10.71 1.46 6.83
C GLY A 40 9.52 1.98 6.01
N ALA A 41 8.67 1.10 5.47
CA ALA A 41 7.42 1.49 4.81
C ALA A 41 6.35 1.88 5.84
N TRP A 42 6.28 1.18 6.97
CA TRP A 42 5.36 1.46 8.07
C TRP A 42 5.61 2.82 8.72
N ASP A 43 6.87 3.17 8.96
CA ASP A 43 7.26 4.47 9.53
C ASP A 43 6.79 5.61 8.64
N LYS A 44 6.92 5.49 7.31
CA LYS A 44 6.38 6.48 6.36
C LYS A 44 4.86 6.55 6.44
N TYR A 45 4.18 5.40 6.51
CA TYR A 45 2.74 5.36 6.67
C TYR A 45 2.29 6.08 7.95
N ILE A 46 2.84 5.74 9.11
CA ILE A 46 2.46 6.36 10.39
C ILE A 46 2.80 7.84 10.44
N ASN A 47 4.01 8.23 10.02
CA ASN A 47 4.37 9.66 10.02
C ASN A 47 3.46 10.46 9.10
N SER A 48 3.10 9.93 7.92
CA SER A 48 2.13 10.60 7.05
C SER A 48 0.75 10.77 7.71
N MET A 49 0.31 9.79 8.50
CA MET A 49 -0.96 9.87 9.23
C MET A 49 -0.90 10.91 10.34
N LEU A 50 0.19 10.97 11.10
CA LEU A 50 0.38 11.95 12.16
C LEU A 50 0.42 13.39 11.60
N ASP A 51 1.16 13.59 10.51
CA ASP A 51 1.23 14.88 9.81
C ASP A 51 -0.15 15.33 9.31
N LEU A 52 -0.94 14.41 8.74
CA LEU A 52 -2.31 14.71 8.30
C LEU A 52 -3.23 15.05 9.48
N ILE A 53 -3.15 14.31 10.60
CA ILE A 53 -3.94 14.57 11.80
C ILE A 53 -3.65 15.97 12.36
N GLU A 54 -2.39 16.40 12.37
CA GLU A 54 -1.99 17.71 12.90
C GLU A 54 -2.64 18.88 12.16
N ILE A 55 -2.87 18.72 10.85
CA ILE A 55 -3.39 19.79 9.98
C ILE A 55 -4.86 19.65 9.61
N THR A 56 -5.51 18.56 10.03
CA THR A 56 -6.92 18.29 9.74
C THR A 56 -7.82 18.98 10.78
N PRO A 57 -8.73 19.87 10.36
CA PRO A 57 -9.76 20.44 11.24
C PRO A 57 -10.54 19.37 11.99
N LEU A 58 -10.85 19.64 13.26
CA LEU A 58 -11.57 18.71 14.15
C LEU A 58 -13.09 18.77 13.99
N THR A 59 -13.60 19.75 13.23
CA THR A 59 -15.04 19.97 13.01
C THR A 59 -15.42 19.86 11.54
N VAL A 60 -16.71 19.66 11.29
CA VAL A 60 -17.30 19.59 9.95
C VAL A 60 -18.29 20.73 9.79
N ASP A 61 -17.78 21.92 9.47
CA ASP A 61 -18.52 23.17 9.32
C ASP A 61 -17.91 24.07 8.23
N GLU A 62 -18.50 25.25 8.01
CA GLU A 62 -18.03 26.22 7.02
C GLU A 62 -16.62 26.78 7.33
N ALA A 63 -16.22 26.85 8.60
CA ALA A 63 -14.89 27.30 8.98
C ALA A 63 -13.84 26.23 8.60
N ALA A 64 -14.17 24.96 8.80
CA ALA A 64 -13.32 23.84 8.39
C ALA A 64 -13.01 23.85 6.89
N LEU A 65 -13.96 24.22 6.02
CA LEU A 65 -13.72 24.35 4.57
C LEU A 65 -12.56 25.29 4.24
N LYS A 66 -12.52 26.43 4.94
CA LYS A 66 -11.46 27.42 4.78
C LYS A 66 -10.13 26.87 5.31
N GLU A 67 -10.13 26.23 6.47
CA GLU A 67 -8.93 25.65 7.06
C GLU A 67 -8.34 24.52 6.21
N PHE A 68 -9.18 23.64 5.64
CA PHE A 68 -8.74 22.63 4.68
C PHE A 68 -8.09 23.27 3.45
N ALA A 69 -8.69 24.32 2.88
CA ALA A 69 -8.11 25.04 1.76
C ALA A 69 -6.77 25.71 2.11
N GLU A 70 -6.64 26.29 3.30
CA GLU A 70 -5.39 26.91 3.78
C GLU A 70 -4.29 25.89 4.08
N ASN A 71 -4.65 24.67 4.47
CA ASN A 71 -3.71 23.58 4.77
C ASN A 71 -3.43 22.66 3.57
N ALA A 72 -4.08 22.86 2.43
CA ALA A 72 -3.95 22.00 1.25
C ALA A 72 -2.49 21.82 0.78
N GLU A 73 -1.70 22.90 0.73
CA GLU A 73 -0.28 22.82 0.37
C GLU A 73 0.55 22.06 1.42
N LYS A 74 0.23 22.24 2.71
CA LYS A 74 0.90 21.55 3.82
C LYS A 74 0.58 20.06 3.86
N ALA A 75 -0.59 19.65 3.35
CA ALA A 75 -0.98 18.26 3.27
C ALA A 75 -0.24 17.46 2.18
N GLN A 76 0.21 18.11 1.10
CA GLN A 76 0.80 17.43 -0.06
C GLN A 76 2.01 16.53 0.27
N PRO A 77 2.97 16.93 1.12
CA PRO A 77 4.08 16.06 1.50
C PRO A 77 3.61 14.78 2.20
N ALA A 78 2.67 14.89 3.14
CA ALA A 78 2.13 13.74 3.87
C ALA A 78 1.36 12.80 2.93
N LEU A 79 0.50 13.33 2.05
CA LEU A 79 -0.23 12.55 1.05
C LEU A 79 0.72 11.77 0.11
N LYS A 80 1.80 12.42 -0.34
CA LYS A 80 2.83 11.77 -1.17
C LYS A 80 3.63 10.71 -0.40
N MET A 81 3.94 10.97 0.87
CA MET A 81 4.64 10.02 1.73
C MET A 81 3.78 8.77 1.96
N ARG A 82 2.47 8.94 2.15
CA ARG A 82 1.51 7.85 2.29
C ARG A 82 1.38 7.03 1.01
N GLU A 83 1.31 7.69 -0.15
CA GLU A 83 1.32 6.99 -1.43
C GLU A 83 2.62 6.21 -1.65
N GLN A 84 3.74 6.78 -1.24
CA GLN A 84 5.05 6.14 -1.34
C GLN A 84 5.13 4.90 -0.43
N SER A 85 4.63 4.96 0.80
CA SER A 85 4.63 3.77 1.68
C SER A 85 3.82 2.63 1.08
N PHE A 86 2.68 2.90 0.46
CA PHE A 86 1.88 1.86 -0.19
C PHE A 86 2.60 1.20 -1.37
N ARG A 87 3.33 1.99 -2.16
CA ARG A 87 4.19 1.44 -3.22
C ARG A 87 5.28 0.55 -2.64
N GLU A 88 5.98 1.02 -1.61
CA GLU A 88 7.04 0.26 -0.96
C GLU A 88 6.53 -1.07 -0.39
N PHE A 89 5.36 -1.09 0.25
CA PHE A 89 4.75 -2.35 0.70
C PHE A 89 4.54 -3.35 -0.45
N LYS A 90 4.05 -2.88 -1.62
CA LYS A 90 3.83 -3.73 -2.80
C LYS A 90 5.11 -4.21 -3.47
N GLU A 91 6.18 -3.43 -3.40
CA GLU A 91 7.49 -3.78 -3.97
C GLU A 91 8.29 -4.74 -3.09
N ILE A 92 7.91 -4.92 -1.82
CA ILE A 92 8.56 -5.88 -0.93
C ILE A 92 8.30 -7.30 -1.42
N ASN A 93 9.40 -8.03 -1.66
CA ASN A 93 9.38 -9.46 -1.98
C ASN A 93 9.76 -10.30 -0.74
N PRO A 94 8.76 -10.80 0.03
CA PRO A 94 8.99 -11.41 1.33
C PRO A 94 9.69 -12.78 1.23
N PRO A 95 10.39 -13.22 2.30
CA PRO A 95 10.78 -14.61 2.45
C PRO A 95 9.54 -15.53 2.41
N GLU A 96 9.70 -16.75 1.89
CA GLU A 96 8.60 -17.73 1.73
C GLU A 96 7.77 -17.91 3.01
N LYS A 97 8.43 -17.92 4.18
CA LYS A 97 7.78 -18.05 5.49
C LYS A 97 6.76 -16.94 5.79
N TYR A 98 6.98 -15.71 5.30
CA TYR A 98 6.12 -14.55 5.58
C TYR A 98 5.21 -14.18 4.41
N GLU A 99 5.29 -14.90 3.28
CA GLU A 99 4.58 -14.56 2.04
C GLU A 99 3.07 -14.48 2.22
N GLU A 100 2.46 -15.47 2.87
CA GLU A 100 1.02 -15.48 3.12
C GLU A 100 0.59 -14.26 3.94
N LEU A 101 1.34 -13.94 4.99
CA LEU A 101 1.01 -12.84 5.89
C LEU A 101 1.26 -11.47 5.24
N HIS A 102 2.31 -11.35 4.41
CA HIS A 102 2.56 -10.17 3.60
C HIS A 102 1.46 -9.95 2.55
N ASN A 103 1.02 -11.01 1.88
CA ASN A 103 -0.08 -10.92 0.92
C ASN A 103 -1.39 -10.50 1.60
N ARG A 104 -1.65 -10.97 2.83
CA ARG A 104 -2.77 -10.48 3.65
C ARG A 104 -2.61 -8.99 4.00
N LEU A 105 -1.40 -8.53 4.28
CA LEU A 105 -1.12 -7.12 4.54
C LEU A 105 -1.46 -6.26 3.31
N ILE A 106 -1.02 -6.67 2.12
CA ILE A 106 -1.34 -5.97 0.86
C ILE A 106 -2.84 -5.98 0.58
N ALA A 107 -3.52 -7.11 0.79
CA ALA A 107 -4.97 -7.19 0.62
C ALA A 107 -5.73 -6.25 1.57
N ALA A 108 -5.30 -6.16 2.83
CA ALA A 108 -5.90 -5.24 3.80
C ALA A 108 -5.64 -3.76 3.44
N MET A 109 -4.47 -3.44 2.89
CA MET A 109 -4.15 -2.12 2.35
C MET A 109 -5.04 -1.77 1.15
N ASP A 110 -5.14 -2.68 0.19
CA ASP A 110 -5.93 -2.51 -1.04
C ASP A 110 -7.43 -2.39 -0.74
N ALA A 111 -7.91 -2.99 0.35
CA ALA A 111 -9.32 -2.95 0.74
C ALA A 111 -9.81 -1.57 1.21
N TRP A 112 -8.93 -0.71 1.71
CA TRP A 112 -9.37 0.58 2.28
C TRP A 112 -8.35 1.72 2.21
N GLU A 113 -7.07 1.45 2.43
CA GLU A 113 -6.07 2.50 2.65
C GLU A 113 -5.88 3.42 1.43
N TYR A 114 -6.02 2.87 0.23
CA TYR A 114 -6.02 3.67 -1.01
C TYR A 114 -7.29 4.53 -1.14
N GLU A 115 -8.47 4.00 -0.81
CA GLU A 115 -9.70 4.80 -0.81
C GLU A 115 -9.57 5.93 0.22
N GLN A 116 -9.08 5.62 1.42
CA GLN A 116 -8.88 6.62 2.46
C GLN A 116 -7.86 7.69 2.06
N LEU A 117 -6.78 7.35 1.37
CA LEU A 117 -5.83 8.32 0.83
C LEU A 117 -6.51 9.28 -0.15
N GLU A 118 -7.31 8.76 -1.08
CA GLU A 118 -8.02 9.60 -2.05
C GLU A 118 -9.11 10.46 -1.40
N LEU A 119 -9.78 9.96 -0.37
CA LEU A 119 -10.72 10.75 0.43
C LEU A 119 -10.00 11.90 1.15
N HIS A 120 -8.82 11.68 1.73
CA HIS A 120 -8.02 12.76 2.30
C HIS A 120 -7.60 13.78 1.24
N ARG A 121 -7.14 13.35 0.05
CA ARG A 121 -6.81 14.28 -1.05
C ARG A 121 -8.00 15.19 -1.38
N LYS A 122 -9.18 14.59 -1.57
CA LYS A 122 -10.42 15.33 -1.84
C LYS A 122 -10.79 16.27 -0.70
N MET A 123 -10.59 15.87 0.55
CA MET A 123 -10.88 16.67 1.73
C MET A 123 -10.13 18.01 1.73
N PHE A 124 -8.88 18.06 1.26
CA PHE A 124 -8.13 19.32 1.12
C PHE A 124 -8.52 20.16 -0.11
N GLU A 125 -9.37 19.64 -0.99
CA GLU A 125 -9.81 20.30 -2.22
C GLU A 125 -11.29 20.73 -2.19
N VAL A 126 -12.07 20.26 -1.21
CA VAL A 126 -13.52 20.52 -1.12
C VAL A 126 -13.87 22.00 -1.18
N LYS A 127 -15.06 22.31 -1.72
CA LYS A 127 -15.58 23.67 -1.84
C LYS A 127 -16.88 23.89 -1.10
N THR A 128 -17.52 22.82 -0.66
CA THR A 128 -18.84 22.87 -0.02
C THR A 128 -18.89 22.01 1.23
N LEU A 129 -19.73 22.41 2.18
CA LEU A 129 -19.98 21.63 3.39
C LEU A 129 -20.63 20.28 3.08
N GLY A 130 -21.39 20.18 1.99
CA GLY A 130 -21.98 18.93 1.52
C GLY A 130 -20.90 17.90 1.16
N GLU A 131 -19.94 18.28 0.32
CA GLU A 131 -18.81 17.41 -0.06
C GLU A 131 -17.98 17.00 1.16
N LEU A 132 -17.70 17.95 2.07
CA LEU A 132 -16.93 17.63 3.27
C LEU A 132 -17.66 16.59 4.13
N ARG A 133 -18.98 16.74 4.32
CA ARG A 133 -19.81 15.77 5.05
C ARG A 133 -19.81 14.40 4.40
N GLU A 134 -20.00 14.33 3.09
CA GLU A 134 -19.99 13.06 2.36
C GLU A 134 -18.66 12.30 2.55
N ILE A 135 -17.53 13.01 2.48
CA ILE A 135 -16.21 12.43 2.71
C ILE A 135 -16.07 11.95 4.16
N THR A 136 -16.44 12.78 5.15
CA THR A 136 -16.31 12.41 6.56
C THR A 136 -17.22 11.26 6.94
N ASP A 137 -18.45 11.23 6.42
CA ASP A 137 -19.43 10.17 6.64
C ASP A 137 -18.92 8.85 6.04
N ARG A 138 -18.29 8.88 4.86
CA ARG A 138 -17.69 7.69 4.26
C ARG A 138 -16.53 7.12 5.09
N ILE A 139 -15.69 7.99 5.66
CA ILE A 139 -14.60 7.56 6.56
C ILE A 139 -15.17 6.97 7.86
N ALA A 140 -16.20 7.62 8.44
CA ALA A 140 -16.85 7.16 9.66
C ALA A 140 -17.55 5.81 9.46
N GLU A 141 -18.28 5.64 8.35
CA GLU A 141 -18.94 4.39 7.98
C GLU A 141 -17.93 3.24 7.90
N HIS A 142 -16.75 3.46 7.28
CA HIS A 142 -15.73 2.42 7.26
C HIS A 142 -15.23 2.10 8.67
N ALA A 143 -14.94 3.11 9.50
CA ALA A 143 -14.47 2.89 10.87
C ALA A 143 -15.46 2.05 11.69
N GLU A 144 -16.77 2.33 11.59
CA GLU A 144 -17.85 1.60 12.27
C GLU A 144 -18.01 0.16 11.77
N ASN A 145 -17.79 -0.08 10.48
CA ASN A 145 -17.97 -1.39 9.85
C ASN A 145 -16.68 -2.20 9.70
N SER A 146 -15.53 -1.62 10.07
CA SER A 146 -14.23 -2.27 9.96
C SER A 146 -14.15 -3.51 10.85
N THR A 147 -13.61 -4.59 10.30
CA THR A 147 -13.40 -5.86 11.02
C THR A 147 -11.96 -5.96 11.53
N GLY A 148 -11.62 -7.04 12.24
CA GLY A 148 -10.30 -7.23 12.85
C GLY A 148 -9.09 -7.33 11.90
N ASP A 149 -9.29 -7.44 10.58
CA ASP A 149 -8.22 -7.57 9.58
C ASP A 149 -7.95 -6.23 8.85
N THR A 150 -7.92 -5.10 9.58
CA THR A 150 -7.47 -3.82 8.99
C THR A 150 -5.97 -3.83 8.69
N PHE A 151 -5.52 -2.94 7.81
CA PHE A 151 -4.11 -2.85 7.44
C PHE A 151 -3.16 -2.69 8.66
N PRO A 152 -3.42 -1.79 9.62
CA PRO A 152 -2.65 -1.73 10.87
C PRO A 152 -2.66 -3.03 11.68
N MET A 153 -3.80 -3.74 11.74
CA MET A 153 -3.91 -4.98 12.50
C MET A 153 -3.09 -6.10 11.87
N VAL A 154 -3.10 -6.21 10.54
CA VAL A 154 -2.28 -7.20 9.83
C VAL A 154 -0.79 -6.85 9.94
N TYR A 155 -0.41 -5.57 9.89
CA TYR A 155 0.98 -5.15 10.15
C TYR A 155 1.45 -5.62 11.53
N ILE A 156 0.62 -5.46 12.57
CA ILE A 156 0.94 -5.93 13.92
C ILE A 156 1.16 -7.46 13.94
N LEU A 157 0.42 -8.22 13.14
CA LEU A 157 0.65 -9.67 13.01
C LEU A 157 2.02 -9.97 12.37
N VAL A 158 2.40 -9.24 11.30
CA VAL A 158 3.73 -9.37 10.66
C VAL A 158 4.83 -9.10 11.69
N ALA A 159 4.75 -7.97 12.40
CA ALA A 159 5.73 -7.57 13.40
C ALA A 159 5.83 -8.59 14.56
N LYS A 160 4.71 -9.13 15.03
CA LYS A 160 4.68 -10.17 16.06
C LYS A 160 5.34 -11.45 15.59
N GLN A 161 5.09 -11.87 14.35
CA GLN A 161 5.68 -13.08 13.79
C GLN A 161 7.20 -12.93 13.65
N LEU A 162 7.68 -11.81 13.12
CA LEU A 162 9.12 -11.50 13.04
C LEU A 162 9.79 -11.53 14.41
N SER A 163 9.17 -10.90 15.41
CA SER A 163 9.69 -10.90 16.78
C SER A 163 9.72 -12.30 17.41
N ALA A 164 8.69 -13.12 17.18
CA ALA A 164 8.64 -14.50 17.67
C ALA A 164 9.74 -15.38 17.06
N ASP A 165 10.16 -15.04 15.84
CA ASP A 165 11.24 -15.70 15.11
C ASP A 165 12.64 -15.18 15.49
N ASN A 166 12.74 -14.25 16.44
CA ASN A 166 13.95 -13.56 16.90
C ASN A 166 14.64 -12.72 15.81
N VAL A 167 13.84 -12.11 14.94
CA VAL A 167 14.27 -11.17 13.89
C VAL A 167 14.04 -9.74 14.33
#